data_AF-A8TY18-F1
#
_entry.id   AF-A8TY18-F1
#
_cell.length_a   1.000
_cell.length_b   1.000
_cell.length_c   1.000
_cell.angle_alpha   90.00
_cell.angle_beta   90.00
_cell.angle_gamma   90.00
#
_symmetry.space_group_name_H-M   'P 1'
#
loop_
_entity.id
_entity.type
_entity.pdbx_description
1 polymer ?
#
loop_
_entity_poly.entity_id
_entity_poly.type
_entity_poly.pdbx_seq_one_letter_code
_entity_poly.pdbx_strand_id
1 'polypeptide(L)'
;MRARDAATDDRRTLTVRVPLTVRKRGGRKQVVMPDGACWGQPRPRVDNTMVKAIARAHRWKRLMESGRFASVTELAEAEKINQSYLCRVLRLTLLAPDIVEAILDGRQPAALQLNELLKPLPAEWDSQLSFTSGGREPGI
;
A
#
# COMPACT_ATOMS: atom_id res chain seq x y z
N MET A 1 -32.09 21.61 24.10
CA MET A 1 -31.48 21.19 25.38
C MET A 1 -30.02 21.61 25.35
N ARG A 2 -29.67 22.73 26.01
CA ARG A 2 -28.33 23.33 25.98
C ARG A 2 -27.41 22.61 26.97
N ALA A 3 -26.29 22.06 26.50
CA ALA A 3 -25.22 21.61 27.37
C ALA A 3 -24.49 22.86 27.91
N ARG A 4 -24.35 22.91 29.23
CA ARG A 4 -23.78 24.03 29.99
C ARG A 4 -22.27 24.06 29.79
N ASP A 5 -21.75 25.21 29.39
CA ASP A 5 -20.35 25.57 29.52
C ASP A 5 -20.06 25.84 31.01
N ALA A 6 -19.51 24.86 31.71
CA ALA A 6 -18.92 25.06 33.02
C ALA A 6 -17.47 25.53 32.82
N ALA A 7 -17.27 26.85 32.87
CA ALA A 7 -15.95 27.45 32.90
C ALA A 7 -15.32 27.22 34.28
N THR A 8 -14.38 26.29 34.36
CA THR A 8 -13.44 26.17 35.48
C THR A 8 -12.16 26.91 35.10
N ASP A 9 -11.85 27.97 35.83
CA ASP A 9 -10.57 28.68 35.78
C ASP A 9 -9.47 27.76 36.32
N ASP A 10 -8.75 27.09 35.42
CA ASP A 10 -7.47 26.45 35.69
C ASP A 10 -6.46 26.96 34.65
N ARG A 11 -5.75 28.04 35.01
CA ARG A 11 -4.91 28.88 34.12
C ARG A 11 -3.67 28.20 33.53
N ARG A 12 -3.69 26.88 33.31
CA ARG A 12 -2.59 26.13 32.70
C ARG A 12 -2.99 25.00 31.76
N THR A 13 -4.26 24.89 31.37
CA THR A 13 -4.68 23.84 30.43
C THR A 13 -4.91 24.38 29.02
N LEU A 14 -3.95 24.14 28.13
CA LEU A 14 -4.08 24.46 26.70
C LEU A 14 -4.69 23.24 25.97
N THR A 15 -5.96 23.35 25.59
CA THR A 15 -6.66 22.31 24.83
C THR A 15 -6.47 22.54 23.34
N VAL A 16 -5.67 21.68 22.67
CA VAL A 16 -5.53 21.69 21.20
C VAL A 16 -6.48 20.65 20.59
N ARG A 17 -7.32 21.07 19.64
CA ARG A 17 -8.11 20.16 18.79
C ARG A 17 -7.41 19.98 17.46
N VAL A 18 -6.84 18.79 17.23
CA VAL A 18 -6.16 18.45 15.97
C VAL A 18 -7.04 17.48 15.17
N PRO A 19 -7.43 17.81 13.93
CA PRO A 19 -8.12 16.86 13.06
C PRO A 19 -7.13 15.75 12.67
N LEU A 20 -7.50 14.49 12.93
CA LEU A 20 -6.68 13.32 12.57
C LEU A 20 -7.54 12.25 11.91
N THR A 21 -6.97 11.55 10.92
CA THR A 21 -7.61 10.40 10.26
C THR A 21 -6.83 9.14 10.58
N VAL A 22 -7.44 8.17 11.28
CA VAL A 22 -6.82 6.87 11.57
C VAL A 22 -7.13 5.89 10.46
N ARG A 23 -6.09 5.36 9.80
CA ARG A 23 -6.22 4.29 8.78
C ARG A 23 -5.47 3.04 9.24
N LYS A 24 -6.06 1.86 9.04
CA LYS A 24 -5.39 0.58 9.38
C LYS A 24 -4.37 0.22 8.30
N ARG A 25 -3.09 0.09 8.68
CA ARG A 25 -1.98 -0.26 7.78
C ARG A 25 -1.24 -1.52 8.26
N GLY A 26 -1.78 -2.71 7.98
CA GLY A 26 -1.09 -4.00 8.16
C GLY A 26 -0.37 -4.22 9.51
N GLY A 27 -0.90 -3.68 10.61
CA GLY A 27 -0.30 -3.76 11.95
C GLY A 27 0.82 -2.74 12.26
N ARG A 28 1.15 -1.84 11.35
CA ARG A 28 2.20 -0.81 11.54
C ARG A 28 1.59 0.52 11.98
N LYS A 29 2.19 1.16 13.00
CA LYS A 29 1.83 2.51 13.45
C LYS A 29 2.69 3.54 12.71
N GLN A 30 2.06 4.43 11.94
CA GLN A 30 2.73 5.51 11.23
C GLN A 30 1.89 6.79 11.30
N VAL A 31 2.55 7.92 11.56
CA VAL A 31 1.97 9.26 11.43
C VAL A 31 2.28 9.75 10.02
N VAL A 32 1.23 10.03 9.25
CA VAL A 32 1.33 10.57 7.89
C VAL A 32 0.82 12.01 7.95
N MET A 33 1.64 12.94 7.47
CA MET A 33 1.26 14.36 7.42
C MET A 33 0.40 14.65 6.18
N PRO A 34 -0.49 15.65 6.23
CA PRO A 34 -1.16 16.16 5.04
C PRO A 34 -0.12 16.65 4.01
N ASP A 35 -0.46 16.52 2.74
CA ASP A 35 0.40 16.98 1.64
C ASP A 35 0.75 18.47 1.83
N GLY A 36 2.05 18.79 1.89
CA GLY A 36 2.56 20.17 2.02
C GLY A 36 3.06 20.62 3.40
N ALA A 37 2.96 19.80 4.46
CA ALA A 37 3.51 20.17 5.78
C ALA A 37 5.02 19.83 5.91
N CYS A 38 5.87 20.86 6.05
CA CYS A 38 7.35 20.77 6.01
C CYS A 38 8.07 20.37 7.31
N TRP A 39 7.37 19.86 8.33
CA TRP A 39 8.06 19.35 9.53
C TRP A 39 8.47 17.88 9.33
N GLY A 40 9.68 17.69 8.82
CA GLY A 40 10.41 16.42 8.81
C GLY A 40 9.66 15.30 8.10
N GLN A 41 9.76 15.24 6.77
CA GLN A 41 9.28 14.08 6.01
C GLN A 41 9.85 12.81 6.66
N PRO A 42 9.00 11.89 7.15
CA PRO A 42 9.49 10.61 7.64
C PRO A 42 10.32 10.00 6.52
N ARG A 43 11.59 9.64 6.80
CA ARG A 43 12.47 9.02 5.80
C ARG A 43 11.67 7.96 5.02
N PRO A 44 11.72 7.95 3.69
CA PRO A 44 11.08 6.92 2.87
C PRO A 44 11.40 5.55 3.47
N ARG A 45 10.41 4.90 4.07
CA ARG A 45 10.58 3.56 4.65
C ARG A 45 10.02 2.58 3.65
N VAL A 46 10.93 1.92 2.94
CA VAL A 46 10.65 0.85 1.99
C VAL A 46 9.67 -0.14 2.62
N ASP A 47 8.56 -0.39 1.94
CA ASP A 47 7.58 -1.34 2.43
C ASP A 47 8.06 -2.76 2.09
N ASN A 48 8.83 -3.35 3.00
CA ASN A 48 9.38 -4.70 2.86
C ASN A 48 8.34 -5.75 2.47
N THR A 49 7.06 -5.56 2.82
CA THR A 49 6.00 -6.50 2.45
C THR A 49 5.71 -6.43 0.95
N MET A 50 5.63 -5.21 0.39
CA MET A 50 5.41 -5.02 -1.05
C MET A 50 6.63 -5.45 -1.86
N VAL A 51 7.84 -5.07 -1.40
CA VAL A 51 9.09 -5.50 -2.04
C VAL A 51 9.19 -7.02 -2.11
N LYS A 52 8.91 -7.72 -0.99
CA LYS A 52 8.91 -9.18 -0.97
C LYS A 52 7.85 -9.78 -1.90
N ALA A 53 6.68 -9.16 -2.02
CA ALA A 53 5.62 -9.63 -2.92
C ALA A 53 6.04 -9.50 -4.39
N ILE A 54 6.62 -8.37 -4.80
CA ILE A 54 7.15 -8.15 -6.15
C ILE A 54 8.28 -9.15 -6.43
N ALA A 55 9.26 -9.26 -5.53
CA ALA A 55 10.36 -10.22 -5.69
C ALA A 55 9.85 -11.67 -5.84
N ARG A 56 8.82 -12.05 -5.08
CA ARG A 56 8.21 -13.37 -5.17
C ARG A 56 7.49 -13.58 -6.51
N ALA A 57 6.78 -12.58 -7.01
CA ALA A 57 6.13 -12.61 -8.31
C ALA A 57 7.14 -12.88 -9.44
N HIS A 58 8.26 -12.14 -9.47
CA HIS A 58 9.31 -12.35 -10.48
C HIS A 58 10.05 -13.67 -10.30
N ARG A 59 10.23 -14.17 -9.07
CA ARG A 59 10.79 -15.51 -8.83
C ARG A 59 9.88 -16.59 -9.41
N TRP A 60 8.59 -16.52 -9.15
CA TRP A 60 7.62 -17.49 -9.65
C TRP A 60 7.48 -17.46 -11.17
N LYS A 61 7.45 -16.26 -11.77
CA LYS A 61 7.52 -16.11 -13.23
C LYS A 61 8.72 -16.85 -13.83
N ARG A 62 9.92 -16.64 -13.28
CA ARG A 62 11.13 -17.34 -13.74
C ARG A 62 11.07 -18.86 -13.58
N LEU A 63 10.46 -19.37 -12.50
CA LEU A 63 10.32 -20.81 -12.29
C LEU A 63 9.36 -21.48 -13.31
N MET A 64 8.34 -20.75 -13.75
CA MET A 64 7.45 -21.21 -14.82
C MET A 64 8.15 -21.11 -16.19
N GLU A 65 8.83 -19.99 -16.45
CA GLU A 65 9.57 -19.77 -17.70
C GLU A 65 10.74 -20.76 -17.88
N SER A 66 11.33 -21.23 -16.78
CA SER A 66 12.37 -22.27 -16.82
C SER A 66 11.81 -23.67 -17.11
N GLY A 67 10.50 -23.82 -17.28
CA GLY A 67 9.83 -25.12 -17.52
C GLY A 67 9.86 -26.07 -16.31
N ARG A 68 10.25 -25.59 -15.12
CA ARG A 68 10.33 -26.42 -13.91
C ARG A 68 8.95 -26.76 -13.35
N PHE A 69 7.97 -25.92 -13.64
CA PHE A 69 6.56 -26.13 -13.34
C PHE A 69 5.77 -25.87 -14.62
N ALA A 70 4.92 -26.81 -15.02
CA ALA A 70 4.13 -26.76 -16.23
C ALA A 70 2.91 -25.83 -16.10
N SER A 71 2.46 -25.56 -14.87
CA SER A 71 1.29 -24.71 -14.63
C SER A 71 1.35 -23.94 -13.31
N VAL A 72 0.50 -22.92 -13.21
CA VAL A 72 0.26 -22.17 -11.97
C VAL A 72 -0.26 -23.10 -10.86
N THR A 73 -1.08 -24.09 -11.20
CA THR A 73 -1.61 -25.06 -10.23
C THR A 73 -0.50 -25.87 -9.58
N GLU A 74 0.40 -26.42 -10.38
CA GLU A 74 1.54 -27.21 -9.90
C GLU A 74 2.48 -26.38 -9.02
N LEU A 75 2.77 -25.14 -9.44
CA LEU A 75 3.58 -24.22 -8.64
C LEU A 75 2.89 -23.87 -7.31
N ALA A 76 1.57 -23.69 -7.31
CA ALA A 76 0.80 -23.37 -6.11
C ALA A 76 0.82 -24.53 -5.10
N GLU A 77 0.68 -25.77 -5.57
CA GLU A 77 0.81 -26.98 -4.76
C GLU A 77 2.21 -27.12 -4.17
N ALA A 78 3.25 -26.95 -4.99
CA ALA A 78 4.64 -27.05 -4.57
C ALA A 78 5.03 -25.98 -3.52
N GLU A 79 4.53 -24.75 -3.69
CA GLU A 79 4.77 -23.65 -2.76
C GLU A 79 3.77 -23.63 -1.58
N LYS A 80 2.82 -24.58 -1.54
CA LYS A 80 1.75 -24.72 -0.51
C LYS A 80 0.95 -23.44 -0.32
N ILE A 81 0.60 -22.80 -1.43
CA ILE A 81 -0.10 -21.52 -1.47
C ILE A 81 -1.39 -21.67 -2.27
N ASN A 82 -2.42 -20.94 -1.88
CA ASN A 82 -3.67 -20.92 -2.64
C ASN A 82 -3.43 -20.40 -4.07
N GLN A 83 -3.90 -21.15 -5.07
CA GLN A 83 -3.75 -20.81 -6.49
C GLN A 83 -4.25 -19.39 -6.81
N SER A 84 -5.41 -18.99 -6.29
CA SER A 84 -5.98 -17.66 -6.52
C SER A 84 -5.08 -16.56 -5.96
N TYR A 85 -4.44 -16.79 -4.81
CA TYR A 85 -3.47 -15.84 -4.25
C TYR A 85 -2.19 -15.78 -5.10
N LEU A 86 -1.70 -16.94 -5.55
CA LEU A 86 -0.53 -17.03 -6.43
C LEU A 86 -0.77 -16.24 -7.72
N CYS A 87 -1.92 -16.42 -8.37
CA CYS A 87 -2.32 -15.65 -9.56
C CYS A 87 -2.33 -14.15 -9.29
N ARG A 88 -2.90 -13.69 -8.16
CA ARG A 88 -2.91 -12.26 -7.79
C ARG A 88 -1.50 -11.69 -7.63
N VAL A 89 -0.59 -12.44 -7.02
CA VAL A 89 0.80 -12.02 -6.86
C VAL A 89 1.55 -12.05 -8.20
N LEU A 90 1.32 -13.03 -9.07
CA LEU A 90 1.95 -13.08 -10.39
C LEU A 90 1.63 -11.85 -11.25
N ARG A 91 0.43 -11.26 -11.09
CA ARG A 91 0.06 -10.02 -11.76
C ARG A 91 0.95 -8.83 -11.40
N LEU A 92 1.65 -8.87 -10.27
CA LEU A 92 2.62 -7.83 -9.89
C LEU A 92 3.79 -7.76 -10.87
N THR A 93 4.04 -8.82 -11.67
CA THR A 93 5.04 -8.78 -12.76
C THR A 93 4.61 -7.91 -13.96
N LEU A 94 3.35 -7.47 -14.00
CA LEU A 94 2.78 -6.61 -15.04
C LEU A 94 2.70 -5.14 -14.62
N LEU A 95 3.24 -4.80 -13.45
CA LEU A 95 3.29 -3.42 -12.97
C LEU A 95 4.15 -2.55 -13.88
N ALA A 96 3.74 -1.30 -14.05
CA ALA A 96 4.57 -0.28 -14.68
C ALA A 96 5.92 -0.17 -13.95
N PRO A 97 7.05 -0.09 -14.67
CA PRO A 97 8.39 0.00 -14.06
C PRO A 97 8.49 1.12 -13.03
N ASP A 98 7.93 2.29 -13.32
CA ASP A 98 7.91 3.46 -12.43
C ASP A 98 7.26 3.17 -11.07
N ILE A 99 6.21 2.34 -11.04
CA ILE A 99 5.55 1.92 -9.80
C ILE A 99 6.47 0.99 -9.01
N VAL A 100 7.14 0.06 -9.68
CA VAL A 100 8.10 -0.85 -9.05
C VAL A 100 9.25 -0.05 -8.45
N GLU A 101 9.84 0.89 -9.20
CA GLU A 101 10.90 1.77 -8.74
C GLU A 101 10.44 2.62 -7.54
N ALA A 102 9.26 3.24 -7.62
CA ALA A 102 8.71 4.01 -6.51
C ALA A 102 8.55 3.16 -5.24
N ILE A 103 8.14 1.89 -5.37
CA ILE A 103 8.00 0.96 -4.24
C ILE A 103 9.37 0.57 -3.65
N LEU A 104 10.36 0.30 -4.51
CA LEU A 104 11.71 -0.07 -4.11
C LEU A 104 12.43 1.10 -3.42
N ASP A 105 12.20 2.33 -3.88
CA ASP A 105 12.76 3.55 -3.30
C ASP A 105 12.01 4.03 -2.05
N GLY A 106 10.87 3.42 -1.72
CA GLY A 106 10.01 3.89 -0.63
C GLY A 106 9.26 5.19 -0.94
N ARG A 107 9.22 5.60 -2.22
CA ARG A 107 8.57 6.82 -2.74
C ARG A 107 7.11 6.61 -3.11
N GLN A 108 6.56 5.40 -2.93
CA GLN A 108 5.16 5.14 -3.22
C GLN A 108 4.23 5.99 -2.34
N PRO A 109 3.02 6.34 -2.83
CA PRO A 109 2.02 7.03 -2.02
C PRO A 109 1.68 6.23 -0.75
N ALA A 110 1.49 6.92 0.38
CA ALA A 110 1.17 6.26 1.65
C ALA A 110 -0.15 5.47 1.60
N ALA A 111 -1.08 5.87 0.73
CA ALA A 111 -2.34 5.16 0.48
C ALA A 111 -2.15 3.85 -0.30
N LEU A 112 -1.06 3.70 -1.04
CA LEU A 112 -0.78 2.49 -1.80
C LEU A 112 -0.27 1.39 -0.86
N GLN A 113 -1.07 0.33 -0.75
CA GLN A 113 -0.81 -0.83 0.09
C GLN A 113 -0.83 -2.11 -0.76
N LEU A 114 -0.23 -3.20 -0.27
CA LEU A 114 -0.18 -4.46 -1.02
C LEU A 114 -1.56 -4.97 -1.44
N ASN A 115 -2.58 -4.83 -0.58
CA ASN A 115 -3.94 -5.25 -0.90
C ASN A 115 -4.53 -4.48 -2.10
N GLU A 116 -4.12 -3.23 -2.33
CA GLU A 116 -4.51 -2.45 -3.52
C GLU A 116 -3.81 -2.97 -4.78
N LEU A 117 -2.52 -3.31 -4.68
CA LEU A 117 -1.76 -3.91 -5.79
C LEU A 117 -2.25 -5.31 -6.18
N LEU A 118 -2.88 -6.04 -5.25
CA LEU A 118 -3.47 -7.36 -5.52
C LEU A 118 -4.89 -7.29 -6.12
N LYS A 119 -5.49 -6.10 -6.22
CA LYS A 119 -6.77 -5.89 -6.93
C LYS A 119 -6.54 -5.88 -8.44
N PRO A 120 -7.63 -5.96 -9.24
CA PRO A 120 -7.50 -5.75 -10.66
C PRO A 120 -6.92 -4.38 -11.02
N LEU A 121 -5.76 -4.40 -11.69
CA LEU A 121 -5.12 -3.21 -12.24
C LEU A 121 -5.39 -3.11 -13.75
N PRO A 122 -5.46 -1.88 -14.30
CA PRO A 122 -5.50 -1.65 -15.74
C PRO A 122 -4.30 -2.32 -16.45
N ALA A 123 -4.50 -2.77 -17.69
CA ALA A 123 -3.41 -3.32 -18.50
C ALA A 123 -2.40 -2.23 -18.89
N GLU A 124 -2.90 -1.05 -19.28
CA GLU A 124 -2.08 0.09 -19.71
C GLU A 124 -1.33 0.74 -18.55
N TRP A 125 -0.02 0.94 -18.71
CA TRP A 125 0.85 1.50 -17.67
C TRP A 125 0.46 2.93 -17.25
N ASP A 126 0.07 3.79 -18.20
CA ASP A 126 -0.38 5.16 -17.89
C ASP A 126 -1.64 5.17 -17.01
N SER A 127 -2.52 4.18 -17.22
CA SER A 127 -3.71 3.98 -16.39
C SER A 127 -3.35 3.43 -15.01
N GLN A 128 -2.31 2.60 -14.89
CA GLN A 128 -1.81 2.12 -13.60
C GLN A 128 -1.19 3.26 -12.78
N LEU A 129 -0.44 4.17 -13.41
CA LEU A 129 0.11 5.35 -12.75
C LEU A 129 -1.00 6.22 -12.17
N SER A 130 -2.00 6.54 -12.98
CA SER A 130 -3.17 7.30 -12.53
C SER A 130 -3.92 6.61 -11.38
N PHE A 131 -4.07 5.29 -11.45
CA PHE A 131 -4.73 4.48 -10.40
C PHE A 131 -3.96 4.47 -9.08
N THR A 132 -2.63 4.48 -9.13
CA THR A 132 -1.78 4.38 -7.93
C THR A 132 -1.43 5.74 -7.33
N SER A 133 -1.39 6.79 -8.13
CA SER A 133 -1.22 8.18 -7.69
C SER A 133 -2.50 8.78 -7.09
N GLY A 134 -3.67 8.33 -7.53
CA GLY A 134 -4.97 8.78 -7.02
C GLY A 134 -5.32 8.18 -5.67
N GLY A 135 -5.09 8.92 -4.59
CA GLY A 135 -5.79 8.67 -3.34
C GLY A 135 -7.30 8.78 -3.59
N ARG A 136 -7.99 7.66 -3.74
CA ARG A 136 -9.44 7.64 -3.97
C ARG A 136 -10.15 8.38 -2.82
N GLU A 137 -10.63 9.58 -3.09
CA GLU A 137 -11.76 10.14 -2.35
C GLU A 137 -12.97 9.23 -2.59
N PRO A 138 -13.66 8.76 -1.54
CA PRO A 138 -14.88 8.00 -1.71
C PRO A 138 -16.03 8.95 -2.08
N GLY A 139 -16.47 8.89 -3.33
CA GLY A 139 -17.86 9.14 -3.73
C GLY A 139 -18.38 7.85 -4.36
N ILE A 140 -19.55 7.29 -4.04
CA ILE A 140 -20.81 7.81 -3.47
C ILE A 140 -21.24 6.88 -2.33
#